data_AF-A0A1Q7PKU7-F1
#
_entry.id   AF-A0A1Q7PKU7-F1
#
_cell.length_a   1.000
_cell.length_b   1.000
_cell.length_c   1.000
_cell.angle_alpha   90.00
_cell.angle_beta   90.00
_cell.angle_gamma   90.00
#
_symmetry.space_group_name_H-M   'P 1'
#
loop_
_entity.id
_entity.type
_entity.pdbx_description
1 polymer ?
#
loop_
_entity_poly.entity_id
_entity_poly.type
_entity_poly.pdbx_seq_one_letter_code
_entity_poly.pdbx_strand_id
1 'polypeptide(L)'
;MPGAPAHHRERGFANVNPSHMTAGAWTRFTFFVSRIWASTFMPRTAKFPQAASDLGTIHDNRGTVTVTWVGHATLLIQLDGVNILTDPQWSNRASPVSFGGPRRVSAPGIKFEDLPPIHAVVISHDHYDHLNEATVKRLAAEHRTRFFVPLGLKQWFADIGITDVDELDWWDKRELSGLTFTCVPAQHFSGRTLWDRNRRLWSGWVVAGRAKRLYFAGDTAYFGGFKEIGARLGPFDLAAVPIGAYVPASIMQASHTTPEEALRAFADVRGQRWAPIHWGTFDLAEEPLEEPPQRLAAEARRLRLDLDRIWILKGQGGGAPCSTRLLRPGAMEALSLRRCTADYTGRAGGTATLPALTASAPAGVGTCSVGASGLAPGASPVSQRTQPERKFRCGSANLQARSCTSGDVTRLRLCVLAVTLSMSLAEFIEVQQLAPGDLRSRFGLAPSCDPSVTASTTDSTITSVTVAIDCRAKPPSETPPATGLPGGRPRP
;
A
#
# COMPACT_ATOMS: atom_id res chain seq x y z
N MET A 1 31.70 4.65 12.22
CA MET A 1 32.72 4.02 13.09
C MET A 1 33.98 3.83 12.25
N PRO A 2 35.20 4.03 12.78
CA PRO A 2 36.43 3.87 11.99
C PRO A 2 36.47 2.48 11.32
N GLY A 3 36.74 2.44 10.02
CA GLY A 3 36.84 1.19 9.23
C GLY A 3 35.53 0.45 8.92
N ALA A 4 34.39 0.82 9.52
CA ALA A 4 33.11 0.17 9.25
C ALA A 4 32.44 0.68 7.95
N PRO A 5 31.62 -0.14 7.25
CA PRO A 5 30.86 0.30 6.07
C PRO A 5 29.96 1.51 6.32
N ALA A 6 29.69 2.30 5.27
CA ALA A 6 29.06 3.62 5.38
C ALA A 6 27.61 3.62 5.93
N HIS A 7 26.92 2.47 5.91
CA HIS A 7 25.59 2.29 6.51
C HIS A 7 25.60 1.90 7.99
N HIS A 8 26.75 1.51 8.56
CA HIS A 8 26.87 1.12 9.97
C HIS A 8 26.88 2.33 10.92
N ARG A 9 26.20 2.21 12.05
CA ARG A 9 26.16 3.18 13.16
C ARG A 9 26.46 2.46 14.47
N GLU A 10 26.80 3.20 15.53
CA GLU A 10 27.09 2.62 16.86
C GLU A 10 25.95 1.74 17.39
N ARG A 11 24.69 2.08 17.04
CA ARG A 11 23.48 1.40 17.53
C ARG A 11 22.51 1.04 16.40
N GLY A 12 23.04 0.46 15.31
CA GLY A 12 22.25 -0.04 14.18
C GLY A 12 22.74 0.50 12.83
N PHE A 13 21.79 0.80 11.95
CA PHE A 13 22.06 1.09 10.54
C PHE A 13 21.39 2.39 10.06
N ALA A 14 21.85 2.90 8.92
CA ALA A 14 21.28 4.08 8.28
C ALA A 14 21.44 4.02 6.75
N ASN A 15 20.50 4.69 6.06
CA ASN A 15 20.59 4.89 4.63
C ASN A 15 21.84 5.72 4.25
N VAL A 16 22.37 5.43 3.07
CA VAL A 16 23.57 6.10 2.53
C VAL A 16 23.24 7.17 1.47
N ASN A 17 21.99 7.23 0.98
CA ASN A 17 21.56 8.29 0.07
C ASN A 17 20.95 9.48 0.86
N PRO A 18 21.55 10.69 0.79
CA PRO A 18 21.05 11.88 1.48
C PRO A 18 19.93 12.63 0.73
N SER A 19 19.56 12.22 -0.50
CA SER A 19 18.62 13.00 -1.34
C SER A 19 17.18 13.06 -0.82
N HIS A 20 16.82 12.23 0.15
CA HIS A 20 15.45 12.05 0.63
C HIS A 20 15.18 12.86 1.89
N MET A 21 14.50 13.99 1.73
CA MET A 21 13.94 14.73 2.87
C MET A 21 12.77 13.94 3.47
N THR A 22 12.63 13.98 4.80
CA THR A 22 11.53 13.34 5.52
C THR A 22 10.74 14.38 6.29
N ALA A 23 9.42 14.20 6.39
CA ALA A 23 8.59 14.97 7.30
C ALA A 23 9.08 14.85 8.76
N GLY A 24 8.80 15.89 9.55
CA GLY A 24 9.16 15.96 10.96
C GLY A 24 8.66 14.73 11.75
N ALA A 25 9.40 14.37 12.81
CA ALA A 25 9.11 13.16 13.59
C ALA A 25 7.65 13.09 14.09
N TRP A 26 7.09 14.23 14.50
CA TRP A 26 5.69 14.34 14.92
C TRP A 26 4.70 14.01 13.79
N THR A 27 4.89 14.58 12.59
CA THR A 27 4.05 14.31 11.40
C THR A 27 4.06 12.83 11.01
N ARG A 28 5.24 12.19 11.05
CA ARG A 28 5.37 10.76 10.77
C ARG A 28 4.69 9.91 11.85
N PHE A 29 4.88 10.26 13.12
CA PHE A 29 4.25 9.58 14.25
C PHE A 29 2.71 9.65 14.17
N THR A 30 2.14 10.84 13.98
CA THR A 30 0.68 11.02 13.89
C THR A 30 0.08 10.31 12.68
N PHE A 31 0.78 10.29 11.54
CA PHE A 31 0.40 9.49 10.38
C PHE A 31 0.39 7.98 10.67
N PHE A 32 1.47 7.40 11.20
CA PHE A 32 1.47 5.96 11.47
C PHE A 32 0.42 5.55 12.51
N VAL A 33 0.18 6.39 13.53
CA VAL A 33 -0.91 6.17 14.50
C VAL A 33 -2.28 6.26 13.82
N SER A 34 -2.53 7.25 12.96
CA SER A 34 -3.81 7.37 12.23
C SER A 34 -4.03 6.22 11.24
N ARG A 35 -2.97 5.75 10.56
CA ARG A 35 -3.00 4.57 9.68
C ARG A 35 -3.28 3.28 10.43
N ILE A 36 -2.68 3.06 11.60
CA ILE A 36 -3.01 1.92 12.47
C ILE A 36 -4.48 1.99 12.91
N TRP A 37 -4.96 3.16 13.32
CA TRP A 37 -6.37 3.34 13.72
C TRP A 37 -7.33 3.07 12.56
N ALA A 38 -7.13 3.71 11.41
CA ALA A 38 -7.96 3.55 10.22
C ALA A 38 -7.96 2.11 9.72
N SER A 39 -6.81 1.47 9.54
CA SER A 39 -6.73 0.08 9.08
C SER A 39 -7.23 -0.96 10.10
N THR A 40 -7.40 -0.57 11.38
CA THR A 40 -8.04 -1.40 12.41
C THR A 40 -9.56 -1.29 12.38
N PHE A 41 -10.09 -0.06 12.44
CA PHE A 41 -11.52 0.22 12.72
C PHE A 41 -12.32 0.66 11.49
N MET A 42 -11.65 1.15 10.44
CA MET A 42 -12.22 1.60 9.17
C MET A 42 -11.46 0.99 7.96
N PRO A 43 -11.26 -0.35 7.92
CA PRO A 43 -10.45 -0.99 6.89
C PRO A 43 -11.06 -0.78 5.50
N ARG A 44 -10.27 -0.24 4.57
CA ARG A 44 -10.64 -0.13 3.15
C ARG A 44 -10.69 -1.52 2.51
N THR A 45 -11.55 -1.70 1.51
CA THR A 45 -11.64 -2.93 0.71
C THR A 45 -11.55 -2.60 -0.78
N ALA A 46 -11.12 -3.57 -1.58
CA ALA A 46 -10.91 -3.46 -3.02
C ALA A 46 -11.08 -4.83 -3.68
N LYS A 47 -11.33 -4.89 -4.99
CA LYS A 47 -11.53 -6.13 -5.74
C LYS A 47 -10.49 -6.29 -6.84
N PHE A 48 -9.46 -7.05 -6.53
CA PHE A 48 -8.39 -7.33 -7.48
C PHE A 48 -8.75 -8.46 -8.45
N PRO A 49 -8.18 -8.47 -9.67
CA PRO A 49 -8.25 -9.61 -10.57
C PRO A 49 -7.65 -10.87 -9.93
N GLN A 50 -8.40 -11.96 -9.98
CA GLN A 50 -8.08 -13.23 -9.33
C GLN A 50 -7.84 -14.36 -10.33
N ALA A 51 -7.08 -15.37 -9.94
CA ALA A 51 -6.92 -16.64 -10.63
C ALA A 51 -6.71 -17.78 -9.62
N ALA A 52 -6.99 -19.02 -10.02
CA ALA A 52 -6.59 -20.18 -9.24
C ALA A 52 -5.09 -20.47 -9.47
N SER A 53 -4.40 -20.89 -8.42
CA SER A 53 -3.03 -21.40 -8.54
C SER A 53 -3.05 -22.79 -9.17
N ASP A 54 -2.21 -23.01 -10.19
CA ASP A 54 -1.98 -24.33 -10.78
C ASP A 54 -1.09 -25.17 -9.85
N LEU A 55 -1.72 -25.76 -8.83
CA LEU A 55 -1.03 -26.56 -7.81
C LEU A 55 -0.30 -27.77 -8.40
N GLY A 56 -0.85 -28.39 -9.46
CA GLY A 56 -0.18 -29.47 -10.18
C GLY A 56 1.15 -29.02 -10.75
N THR A 57 1.16 -27.94 -11.54
CA THR A 57 2.42 -27.36 -12.05
C THR A 57 3.37 -26.96 -10.92
N ILE A 58 2.88 -26.41 -9.81
CA ILE A 58 3.72 -25.97 -8.67
C ILE A 58 4.38 -27.17 -7.97
N HIS A 59 3.63 -28.22 -7.64
CA HIS A 59 4.15 -29.40 -6.96
C HIS A 59 4.99 -30.30 -7.87
N ASP A 60 4.68 -30.40 -9.16
CA ASP A 60 5.40 -31.26 -10.11
C ASP A 60 6.55 -30.58 -10.85
N ASN A 61 6.81 -29.30 -10.59
CA ASN A 61 7.97 -28.63 -11.14
C ASN A 61 9.28 -29.27 -10.64
N ARG A 62 10.17 -29.64 -11.57
CA ARG A 62 11.50 -30.21 -11.30
C ARG A 62 12.66 -29.37 -11.86
N GLY A 63 12.38 -28.21 -12.48
CA GLY A 63 13.43 -27.40 -13.11
C GLY A 63 12.97 -26.34 -14.13
N THR A 64 11.66 -26.11 -14.29
CA THR A 64 11.16 -24.93 -15.00
C THR A 64 11.26 -23.73 -14.07
N VAL A 65 11.79 -22.61 -14.54
CA VAL A 65 11.84 -21.41 -13.69
C VAL A 65 10.47 -20.74 -13.69
N THR A 66 9.84 -20.64 -12.52
CA THR A 66 8.48 -20.12 -12.33
C THR A 66 8.45 -19.08 -11.23
N VAL A 67 7.45 -18.19 -11.30
CA VAL A 67 7.12 -17.25 -10.23
C VAL A 67 5.61 -17.24 -10.02
N THR A 68 5.19 -17.39 -8.77
CA THR A 68 3.79 -17.30 -8.34
C THR A 68 3.68 -16.23 -7.26
N TRP A 69 2.77 -15.27 -7.43
CA TRP A 69 2.54 -14.24 -6.42
C TRP A 69 1.57 -14.76 -5.36
N VAL A 70 2.05 -14.82 -4.12
CA VAL A 70 1.22 -15.14 -2.96
C VAL A 70 0.51 -13.89 -2.44
N GLY A 71 1.03 -12.70 -2.75
CA GLY A 71 0.46 -11.41 -2.33
C GLY A 71 1.49 -10.58 -1.58
N HIS A 72 1.28 -9.27 -1.57
CA HIS A 72 2.21 -8.28 -0.99
C HIS A 72 3.61 -8.40 -1.61
N ALA A 73 4.65 -8.54 -0.77
CA ALA A 73 6.01 -8.86 -1.18
C ALA A 73 6.30 -10.37 -1.27
N THR A 74 5.32 -11.24 -1.01
CA THR A 74 5.52 -12.70 -1.03
C THR A 74 5.42 -13.28 -2.44
N LEU A 75 6.54 -13.81 -2.93
CA LEU A 75 6.66 -14.59 -4.16
C LEU A 75 7.12 -16.01 -3.82
N LEU A 76 6.48 -17.02 -4.42
CA LEU A 76 7.05 -18.36 -4.58
C LEU A 76 7.83 -18.39 -5.89
N ILE A 77 9.14 -18.55 -5.78
CA ILE A 77 10.08 -18.67 -6.89
C ILE A 77 10.59 -20.11 -6.92
N GLN A 78 10.49 -20.77 -8.06
CA GLN A 78 11.11 -22.08 -8.27
C GLN A 78 12.26 -21.90 -9.26
N LEU A 79 13.49 -22.18 -8.83
CA LEU A 79 14.72 -21.97 -9.62
C LEU A 79 15.66 -23.17 -9.44
N ASP A 80 16.06 -23.80 -10.54
CA ASP A 80 17.00 -24.93 -10.58
C ASP A 80 16.66 -26.08 -9.59
N GLY A 81 15.37 -26.30 -9.34
CA GLY A 81 14.84 -27.31 -8.41
C GLY A 81 14.64 -26.82 -6.96
N VAL A 82 15.05 -25.59 -6.65
CA VAL A 82 14.92 -24.99 -5.32
C VAL A 82 13.67 -24.09 -5.28
N ASN A 83 12.79 -24.35 -4.32
CA ASN A 83 11.65 -23.48 -4.01
C ASN A 83 12.07 -22.44 -2.95
N ILE A 84 11.89 -21.17 -3.28
CA ILE A 84 12.28 -20.01 -2.48
C ILE A 84 11.03 -19.17 -2.21
N LEU A 85 10.88 -18.68 -0.98
CA LEU A 85 9.94 -17.61 -0.64
C LEU A 85 10.66 -16.29 -0.40
N THR A 86 10.10 -15.19 -0.91
CA THR A 86 10.44 -13.83 -0.47
C THR A 86 9.45 -13.40 0.61
N ASP A 87 9.89 -12.71 1.66
CA ASP A 87 9.06 -12.00 2.67
C ASP A 87 7.71 -12.68 2.98
N PRO A 88 7.71 -13.90 3.57
CA PRO A 88 6.55 -14.75 3.65
C PRO A 88 5.55 -14.28 4.72
N GLN A 89 4.32 -13.99 4.30
CA GLN A 89 3.29 -13.43 5.17
C GLN A 89 1.88 -13.99 4.86
N TRP A 90 1.46 -15.03 5.59
CA TRP A 90 0.13 -15.65 5.47
C TRP A 90 -0.91 -15.16 6.48
N SER A 91 -0.52 -14.35 7.47
CA SER A 91 -1.44 -13.85 8.50
C SER A 91 -2.51 -12.91 7.94
N ASN A 92 -3.69 -12.92 8.60
CA ASN A 92 -4.79 -11.99 8.32
C ASN A 92 -4.47 -10.53 8.66
N ARG A 93 -3.44 -10.27 9.49
CA ARG A 93 -2.95 -8.92 9.80
C ARG A 93 -1.41 -8.85 9.75
N ALA A 94 -0.92 -7.70 9.32
CA ALA A 94 0.48 -7.30 9.47
C ALA A 94 0.63 -6.51 10.79
N SER A 95 0.71 -7.23 11.91
CA SER A 95 0.65 -6.62 13.24
C SER A 95 1.29 -7.50 14.32
N PRO A 96 1.79 -6.94 15.45
CA PRO A 96 2.11 -7.72 16.65
C PRO A 96 0.90 -8.34 17.34
N VAL A 97 -0.32 -7.90 17.04
CA VAL A 97 -1.56 -8.34 17.70
C VAL A 97 -2.63 -8.74 16.68
N SER A 98 -3.42 -9.76 17.00
CA SER A 98 -4.48 -10.29 16.13
C SER A 98 -5.68 -9.34 15.96
N PHE A 99 -5.93 -8.46 16.95
CA PHE A 99 -7.11 -7.59 16.98
C PHE A 99 -6.93 -6.21 16.32
N GLY A 100 -5.69 -5.74 16.14
CA GLY A 100 -5.37 -4.39 15.61
C GLY A 100 -4.28 -4.39 14.54
N GLY A 101 -4.13 -3.28 13.83
CA GLY A 101 -3.18 -3.10 12.72
C GLY A 101 -3.71 -3.57 11.35
N PRO A 102 -2.96 -3.33 10.26
CA PRO A 102 -3.43 -3.55 8.89
C PRO A 102 -3.98 -4.95 8.62
N ARG A 103 -5.26 -5.04 8.26
CA ARG A 103 -5.89 -6.29 7.79
C ARG A 103 -5.57 -6.52 6.31
N ARG A 104 -5.32 -7.78 5.98
CA ARG A 104 -5.19 -8.29 4.61
C ARG A 104 -6.50 -8.10 3.83
N VAL A 105 -6.45 -7.47 2.65
CA VAL A 105 -7.61 -7.26 1.76
C VAL A 105 -7.77 -8.36 0.70
N SER A 106 -6.68 -9.08 0.38
CA SER A 106 -6.65 -10.16 -0.61
C SER A 106 -6.12 -11.46 0.00
N ALA A 107 -6.83 -12.57 -0.20
CA ALA A 107 -6.38 -13.90 0.25
C ALA A 107 -5.01 -14.29 -0.35
N PRO A 108 -4.18 -15.08 0.36
CA PRO A 108 -2.90 -15.54 -0.18
C PRO A 108 -3.06 -16.35 -1.47
N GLY A 109 -2.25 -16.06 -2.50
CA GLY A 109 -2.26 -16.72 -3.83
C GLY A 109 -2.25 -18.25 -3.79
N ILE A 110 -1.57 -18.80 -2.78
CA ILE A 110 -1.49 -20.23 -2.46
C ILE A 110 -1.83 -20.34 -0.97
N LYS A 111 -2.63 -21.33 -0.55
CA LYS A 111 -2.77 -21.61 0.89
C LYS A 111 -1.44 -22.12 1.43
N PHE A 112 -1.20 -22.02 2.73
CA PHE A 112 0.07 -22.49 3.29
C PHE A 112 0.20 -24.02 3.13
N GLU A 113 -0.92 -24.72 3.29
CA GLU A 113 -1.05 -26.18 3.18
C GLU A 113 -0.77 -26.70 1.75
N ASP A 114 -0.98 -25.84 0.75
CA ASP A 114 -0.78 -26.13 -0.66
C ASP A 114 0.65 -25.73 -1.13
N LEU A 115 1.57 -25.42 -0.22
CA LEU A 115 2.96 -25.09 -0.57
C LEU A 115 3.78 -26.36 -0.91
N PRO A 116 4.66 -26.31 -1.93
CA PRO A 116 5.68 -27.34 -2.11
C PRO A 116 6.75 -27.21 -0.99
N PRO A 117 7.67 -28.19 -0.83
CA PRO A 117 8.77 -28.07 0.13
C PRO A 117 9.56 -26.78 -0.06
N ILE A 118 9.59 -25.90 0.96
CA ILE A 118 10.29 -24.61 0.91
C ILE A 118 11.71 -24.81 1.43
N HIS A 119 12.69 -24.51 0.59
CA HIS A 119 14.10 -24.76 0.91
C HIS A 119 14.78 -23.50 1.45
N ALA A 120 14.38 -22.34 0.93
CA ALA A 120 14.96 -21.04 1.23
C ALA A 120 13.87 -19.99 1.48
N VAL A 121 14.11 -19.11 2.45
CA VAL A 121 13.39 -17.85 2.61
C VAL A 121 14.40 -16.71 2.59
N VAL A 122 14.13 -15.66 1.81
CA VAL A 122 14.83 -14.38 1.94
C VAL A 122 13.90 -13.38 2.65
N ILE A 123 14.45 -12.68 3.66
CA ILE A 123 13.76 -11.60 4.37
C ILE A 123 14.42 -10.27 3.97
N SER A 124 13.67 -9.30 3.45
CA SER A 124 14.23 -7.98 3.13
C SER A 124 14.49 -7.14 4.37
N HIS A 125 13.53 -7.10 5.30
CA HIS A 125 13.60 -6.33 6.54
C HIS A 125 12.56 -6.81 7.55
N ASP A 126 12.49 -6.15 8.71
CA ASP A 126 11.81 -6.69 9.88
C ASP A 126 10.38 -6.16 10.13
N HIS A 127 9.75 -5.43 9.19
CA HIS A 127 8.37 -4.95 9.39
C HIS A 127 7.34 -6.10 9.39
N TYR A 128 6.18 -5.87 9.98
CA TYR A 128 5.19 -6.93 10.25
C TYR A 128 4.50 -7.51 9.00
N ASP A 129 4.54 -6.80 7.89
CA ASP A 129 4.04 -7.20 6.56
C ASP A 129 5.09 -7.97 5.74
N HIS A 130 6.37 -7.91 6.11
CA HIS A 130 7.48 -8.63 5.45
C HIS A 130 8.02 -9.80 6.29
N LEU A 131 8.06 -9.64 7.61
CA LEU A 131 8.53 -10.63 8.58
C LEU A 131 7.40 -11.01 9.55
N ASN A 132 6.64 -12.04 9.18
CA ASN A 132 5.54 -12.56 9.98
C ASN A 132 5.98 -13.75 10.84
N GLU A 133 5.96 -13.56 12.17
CA GLU A 133 6.43 -14.56 13.14
C GLU A 133 5.70 -15.90 13.03
N ALA A 134 4.38 -15.90 12.92
CA ALA A 134 3.59 -17.12 12.77
C ALA A 134 3.94 -17.88 11.48
N THR A 135 4.14 -17.16 10.37
CA THR A 135 4.54 -17.75 9.10
C THR A 135 5.94 -18.35 9.15
N VAL A 136 6.94 -17.64 9.69
CA VAL A 136 8.32 -18.16 9.74
C VAL A 136 8.48 -19.32 10.73
N LYS A 137 7.79 -19.30 11.87
CA LYS A 137 7.72 -20.45 12.80
C LYS A 137 7.17 -21.70 12.11
N ARG A 138 6.09 -21.53 11.35
CA ARG A 138 5.47 -22.62 10.59
C ARG A 138 6.39 -23.14 9.48
N LEU A 139 7.06 -22.26 8.73
CA LEU A 139 8.03 -22.64 7.69
C LEU A 139 9.26 -23.39 8.23
N ALA A 140 9.73 -23.02 9.43
CA ALA A 140 10.80 -23.73 10.12
C ALA A 140 10.34 -25.14 10.56
N ALA A 141 9.14 -25.25 11.14
CA ALA A 141 8.58 -26.51 11.64
C ALA A 141 8.21 -27.50 10.52
N GLU A 142 7.55 -27.04 9.45
CA GLU A 142 6.95 -27.91 8.42
C GLU A 142 7.89 -28.20 7.23
N HIS A 143 8.84 -27.31 6.90
CA HIS A 143 9.63 -27.43 5.66
C HIS A 143 11.16 -27.52 5.84
N ARG A 144 11.70 -27.39 7.07
CA ARG A 144 13.16 -27.33 7.35
C ARG A 144 13.86 -26.22 6.54
N THR A 145 13.20 -25.07 6.45
CA THR A 145 13.61 -23.93 5.62
C THR A 145 14.90 -23.28 6.13
N ARG A 146 15.87 -22.99 5.24
CA ARG A 146 16.99 -22.08 5.53
C ARG A 146 16.56 -20.62 5.33
N PHE A 147 16.79 -19.76 6.33
CA PHE A 147 16.48 -18.34 6.25
C PHE A 147 17.73 -17.52 5.94
N PHE A 148 17.62 -16.59 4.99
CA PHE A 148 18.63 -15.59 4.66
C PHE A 148 18.12 -14.22 5.08
N VAL A 149 18.85 -13.55 5.99
CA VAL A 149 18.38 -12.34 6.67
C VAL A 149 19.46 -11.23 6.71
N PRO A 150 19.05 -9.95 6.70
CA PRO A 150 19.94 -8.83 6.94
C PRO A 150 20.58 -8.88 8.33
N LEU A 151 21.77 -8.27 8.44
CA LEU A 151 22.53 -8.14 9.68
C LEU A 151 21.69 -7.61 10.87
N GLY A 152 21.73 -8.32 11.99
CA GLY A 152 20.99 -8.04 13.23
C GLY A 152 19.69 -8.84 13.40
N LEU A 153 19.20 -9.55 12.38
CA LEU A 153 17.97 -10.36 12.47
C LEU A 153 18.20 -11.76 13.05
N LYS A 154 19.41 -12.30 13.06
CA LYS A 154 19.67 -13.67 13.52
C LYS A 154 19.29 -13.90 14.97
N GLN A 155 19.55 -12.92 15.84
CA GLN A 155 19.14 -12.98 17.24
C GLN A 155 17.62 -13.04 17.37
N TRP A 156 16.88 -12.23 16.61
CA TRP A 156 15.42 -12.24 16.65
C TRP A 156 14.83 -13.59 16.20
N PHE A 157 15.44 -14.25 15.20
CA PHE A 157 15.06 -15.60 14.82
C PHE A 157 15.41 -16.64 15.91
N ALA A 158 16.56 -16.51 16.57
CA ALA A 158 16.95 -17.39 17.68
C ALA A 158 16.00 -17.24 18.89
N ASP A 159 15.59 -16.01 19.22
CA ASP A 159 14.63 -15.70 20.29
C ASP A 159 13.27 -16.38 20.08
N ILE A 160 12.91 -16.67 18.82
CA ILE A 160 11.68 -17.39 18.46
C ILE A 160 11.87 -18.88 18.14
N GLY A 161 13.07 -19.42 18.40
CA GLY A 161 13.41 -20.84 18.28
C GLY A 161 13.88 -21.30 16.89
N ILE A 162 14.27 -20.39 16.00
CA ILE A 162 14.74 -20.72 14.63
C ILE A 162 16.25 -20.47 14.53
N THR A 163 17.02 -21.52 14.26
CA THR A 163 18.49 -21.48 14.25
C THR A 163 19.12 -21.64 12.85
N ASP A 164 18.40 -22.19 11.87
CA ASP A 164 18.84 -22.36 10.48
C ASP A 164 18.80 -21.02 9.71
N VAL A 165 19.65 -20.08 10.15
CA VAL A 165 19.64 -18.68 9.73
C VAL A 165 21.05 -18.22 9.34
N ASP A 166 21.18 -17.84 8.07
CA ASP A 166 22.33 -17.14 7.54
C ASP A 166 22.07 -15.62 7.56
N GLU A 167 22.97 -14.91 8.23
CA GLU A 167 22.92 -13.47 8.40
C GLU A 167 24.00 -12.80 7.55
N LEU A 168 23.61 -11.78 6.80
CA LEU A 168 24.41 -11.15 5.76
C LEU A 168 24.37 -9.63 5.85
N ASP A 169 25.53 -8.99 5.68
CA ASP A 169 25.60 -7.56 5.40
C ASP A 169 25.41 -7.27 3.90
N TRP A 170 25.25 -6.00 3.51
CA TRP A 170 25.20 -5.62 2.10
C TRP A 170 26.46 -6.07 1.34
N TRP A 171 26.24 -6.69 0.19
CA TRP A 171 27.20 -7.33 -0.71
C TRP A 171 27.78 -8.66 -0.23
N ASP A 172 27.43 -9.14 0.97
CA ASP A 172 27.70 -10.53 1.34
C ASP A 172 26.91 -11.51 0.46
N LYS A 173 27.47 -12.71 0.30
CA LYS A 173 26.82 -13.82 -0.38
C LYS A 173 26.88 -15.12 0.44
N ARG A 174 25.89 -15.98 0.25
CA ARG A 174 25.85 -17.36 0.73
C ARG A 174 25.31 -18.27 -0.37
N GLU A 175 25.62 -19.57 -0.27
CA GLU A 175 25.23 -20.56 -1.27
C GLU A 175 24.40 -21.67 -0.64
N LEU A 176 23.35 -22.10 -1.34
CA LEU A 176 22.49 -23.22 -0.95
C LEU A 176 22.01 -23.94 -2.21
N SER A 177 22.21 -25.26 -2.27
CA SER A 177 21.75 -26.12 -3.37
C SER A 177 22.18 -25.66 -4.78
N GLY A 178 23.33 -25.00 -4.90
CA GLY A 178 23.85 -24.46 -6.17
C GLY A 178 23.28 -23.11 -6.59
N LEU A 179 22.50 -22.45 -5.71
CA LEU A 179 22.09 -21.05 -5.86
C LEU A 179 22.94 -20.14 -4.99
N THR A 180 23.29 -18.97 -5.51
CA THR A 180 23.95 -17.89 -4.74
C THR A 180 22.92 -16.84 -4.34
N PHE A 181 22.79 -16.61 -3.04
CA PHE A 181 21.99 -15.56 -2.42
C PHE A 181 22.92 -14.40 -2.04
N THR A 182 22.72 -13.22 -2.61
CA THR A 182 23.48 -12.01 -2.32
C THR A 182 22.56 -10.98 -1.66
N CYS A 183 22.92 -10.54 -0.45
CA CYS A 183 22.25 -9.42 0.22
C CYS A 183 22.71 -8.12 -0.46
N VAL A 184 21.80 -7.23 -0.83
CA VAL A 184 22.13 -5.98 -1.55
C VAL A 184 21.47 -4.75 -0.94
N PRO A 185 22.02 -3.54 -1.13
CA PRO A 185 21.45 -2.33 -0.54
C PRO A 185 19.99 -2.06 -0.90
N ALA A 186 19.30 -1.39 0.02
CA ALA A 186 17.97 -0.83 -0.16
C ALA A 186 17.87 0.52 0.59
N GLN A 187 17.03 1.43 0.09
CA GLN A 187 16.75 2.72 0.73
C GLN A 187 15.47 2.62 1.55
N HIS A 188 15.55 2.01 2.72
CA HIS A 188 14.39 1.74 3.58
C HIS A 188 14.76 1.90 5.07
N PHE A 189 14.12 1.14 5.96
CA PHE A 189 14.34 1.21 7.39
C PHE A 189 13.90 -0.09 8.10
N SER A 190 14.13 -0.18 9.41
CA SER A 190 13.64 -1.28 10.24
C SER A 190 13.00 -0.81 11.55
N GLY A 191 12.21 -1.67 12.19
CA GLY A 191 11.62 -1.49 13.50
C GLY A 191 10.36 -2.33 13.72
N ARG A 192 10.29 -3.05 14.84
CA ARG A 192 9.10 -3.81 15.29
C ARG A 192 8.48 -3.21 16.55
N THR A 193 9.25 -2.45 17.32
CA THR A 193 8.82 -1.82 18.58
C THR A 193 9.13 -0.32 18.55
N LEU A 194 8.69 0.40 19.58
CA LEU A 194 9.00 1.83 19.73
C LEU A 194 10.50 2.12 19.98
N TRP A 195 11.32 1.08 20.20
CA TRP A 195 12.68 1.20 20.73
C TRP A 195 13.77 0.58 19.83
N ASP A 196 13.40 -0.23 18.84
CA ASP A 196 14.34 -0.99 17.98
C ASP A 196 14.48 -0.44 16.54
N ARG A 197 13.94 0.75 16.31
CA ARG A 197 14.06 1.53 15.07
C ARG A 197 15.50 1.52 14.54
N ASN A 198 15.71 1.02 13.32
CA ASN A 198 17.01 0.90 12.65
C ASN A 198 18.07 0.01 13.33
N ARG A 199 17.74 -0.77 14.36
CA ARG A 199 18.73 -1.68 15.02
C ARG A 199 19.15 -2.87 14.16
N ARG A 200 18.33 -3.24 13.18
CA ARG A 200 18.54 -4.36 12.25
C ARG A 200 18.61 -3.82 10.83
N LEU A 201 19.37 -4.46 9.95
CA LEU A 201 19.56 -4.02 8.57
C LEU A 201 18.29 -4.28 7.75
N TRP A 202 18.18 -3.61 6.61
CA TRP A 202 17.19 -3.83 5.55
C TRP A 202 17.93 -4.01 4.22
N SER A 203 17.42 -4.85 3.32
CA SER A 203 18.10 -5.20 2.07
C SER A 203 17.13 -5.57 0.95
N GLY A 204 17.63 -5.50 -0.27
CA GLY A 204 17.15 -6.36 -1.35
C GLY A 204 17.95 -7.67 -1.38
N TRP A 205 17.53 -8.58 -2.25
CA TRP A 205 18.18 -9.87 -2.48
C TRP A 205 18.37 -10.14 -3.97
N VAL A 206 19.55 -10.61 -4.34
CA VAL A 206 19.79 -11.24 -5.64
C VAL A 206 19.90 -12.75 -5.44
N VAL A 207 19.15 -13.52 -6.22
CA VAL A 207 19.29 -14.97 -6.30
C VAL A 207 19.79 -15.34 -7.70
N ALA A 208 21.00 -15.88 -7.76
CA ALA A 208 21.61 -16.36 -9.00
C ALA A 208 21.64 -17.88 -9.02
N GLY A 209 21.03 -18.48 -10.05
CA GLY A 209 21.17 -19.89 -10.38
C GLY A 209 22.11 -20.10 -11.56
N ARG A 210 22.09 -21.31 -12.13
CA ARG A 210 22.98 -21.77 -13.20
C ARG A 210 22.83 -20.96 -14.49
N ALA A 211 21.61 -20.53 -14.81
CA ALA A 211 21.28 -19.85 -16.06
C ALA A 211 20.32 -18.67 -15.91
N LYS A 212 19.79 -18.42 -14.70
CA LYS A 212 18.78 -17.40 -14.44
C LYS A 212 19.13 -16.60 -13.19
N ARG A 213 18.91 -15.29 -13.23
CA ARG A 213 19.17 -14.37 -12.12
C ARG A 213 17.91 -13.59 -11.78
N LEU A 214 17.54 -13.56 -10.51
CA LEU A 214 16.40 -12.83 -10.00
C LEU A 214 16.85 -11.75 -9.02
N TYR A 215 16.20 -10.60 -9.06
CA TYR A 215 16.34 -9.54 -8.09
C TYR A 215 15.01 -9.32 -7.36
N PHE A 216 15.07 -9.22 -6.03
CA PHE A 216 13.96 -8.87 -5.16
C PHE A 216 14.35 -7.62 -4.36
N ALA A 217 13.63 -6.52 -4.56
CA ALA A 217 14.03 -5.24 -3.98
C ALA A 217 13.74 -5.11 -2.48
N GLY A 218 12.85 -5.95 -1.93
CA GLY A 218 12.19 -5.66 -0.66
C GLY A 218 11.38 -4.37 -0.75
N ASP A 219 11.23 -3.67 0.37
CA ASP A 219 10.83 -2.27 0.36
C ASP A 219 12.03 -1.35 0.20
N THR A 220 11.86 -0.30 -0.60
CA THR A 220 12.90 0.69 -0.87
C THR A 220 12.31 1.90 -1.58
N ALA A 221 12.84 3.08 -1.30
CA ALA A 221 12.69 4.25 -2.15
C ALA A 221 13.63 4.20 -3.36
N TYR A 222 13.46 5.14 -4.29
CA TYR A 222 14.41 5.27 -5.41
C TYR A 222 15.76 5.78 -4.92
N PHE A 223 16.85 5.10 -5.28
CA PHE A 223 18.21 5.51 -4.92
C PHE A 223 19.25 5.03 -5.94
N GLY A 224 20.45 5.62 -5.91
CA GLY A 224 21.50 5.32 -6.89
C GLY A 224 21.99 3.86 -6.89
N GLY A 225 21.79 3.12 -5.79
CA GLY A 225 22.25 1.73 -5.67
C GLY A 225 21.59 0.77 -6.65
N PHE A 226 20.41 1.07 -7.21
CA PHE A 226 19.83 0.24 -8.28
C PHE A 226 20.76 0.11 -9.50
N LYS A 227 21.44 1.21 -9.89
CA LYS A 227 22.41 1.20 -11.00
C LYS A 227 23.63 0.36 -10.66
N GLU A 228 24.06 0.41 -9.40
CA GLU A 228 25.19 -0.39 -8.90
C GLU A 228 24.85 -1.89 -8.86
N ILE A 229 23.66 -2.25 -8.36
CA ILE A 229 23.13 -3.62 -8.37
C ILE A 229 23.05 -4.14 -9.81
N GLY A 230 22.48 -3.35 -10.74
CA GLY A 230 22.39 -3.70 -12.16
C GLY A 230 23.75 -3.81 -12.86
N ALA A 231 24.74 -3.02 -12.46
CA ALA A 231 26.09 -3.08 -13.00
C ALA A 231 26.92 -4.26 -12.46
N ARG A 232 26.83 -4.55 -11.15
CA ARG A 232 27.58 -5.63 -10.49
C ARG A 232 26.95 -7.02 -10.68
N LEU A 233 25.62 -7.10 -10.69
CA LEU A 233 24.87 -8.35 -10.55
C LEU A 233 23.80 -8.57 -11.63
N GLY A 234 23.52 -7.56 -12.46
CA GLY A 234 22.62 -7.70 -13.61
C GLY A 234 23.29 -8.33 -14.85
N PRO A 235 22.55 -8.48 -15.96
CA PRO A 235 21.10 -8.28 -16.07
C PRO A 235 20.32 -9.37 -15.32
N PHE A 236 19.07 -9.06 -14.94
CA PHE A 236 18.18 -10.00 -14.26
C PHE A 236 17.07 -10.49 -15.19
N ASP A 237 16.77 -11.79 -15.17
CA ASP A 237 15.64 -12.36 -15.91
C ASP A 237 14.30 -11.94 -15.33
N LEU A 238 14.24 -11.79 -14.00
CA LEU A 238 13.12 -11.21 -13.27
C LEU A 238 13.64 -10.22 -12.22
N ALA A 239 13.08 -9.02 -12.21
CA ALA A 239 13.15 -8.13 -11.06
C ALA A 239 11.78 -8.11 -10.37
N ALA A 240 11.76 -8.01 -9.04
CA ALA A 240 10.58 -7.76 -8.25
C ALA A 240 10.80 -6.46 -7.46
N VAL A 241 10.00 -5.44 -7.76
CA VAL A 241 10.16 -4.06 -7.28
C VAL A 241 8.81 -3.55 -6.78
N PRO A 242 8.74 -2.92 -5.59
CA PRO A 242 7.48 -2.47 -5.00
C PRO A 242 6.85 -1.32 -5.80
N ILE A 243 5.52 -1.27 -5.79
CA ILE A 243 4.75 -0.19 -6.43
C ILE A 243 3.69 0.43 -5.51
N GLY A 244 3.55 -0.02 -4.27
CA GLY A 244 2.57 0.48 -3.30
C GLY A 244 3.21 1.29 -2.17
N ALA A 245 2.37 1.74 -1.23
CA ALA A 245 2.74 2.45 -0.02
C ALA A 245 3.48 3.78 -0.24
N TYR A 246 3.01 4.62 -1.18
CA TYR A 246 3.72 5.85 -1.59
C TYR A 246 3.01 7.16 -1.22
N VAL A 247 1.79 7.15 -0.66
CA VAL A 247 1.07 8.37 -0.23
C VAL A 247 0.92 8.44 1.31
N PRO A 248 1.22 9.59 1.95
CA PRO A 248 1.66 10.86 1.38
C PRO A 248 3.17 10.88 1.11
N ALA A 249 3.56 11.48 -0.02
CA ALA A 249 4.96 11.50 -0.48
C ALA A 249 5.94 12.09 0.56
N SER A 250 5.53 13.12 1.31
CA SER A 250 6.35 13.75 2.37
C SER A 250 6.76 12.81 3.52
N ILE A 251 6.08 11.66 3.64
CA ILE A 251 6.39 10.61 4.62
C ILE A 251 6.99 9.39 3.92
N MET A 252 6.37 8.94 2.82
CA MET A 252 6.67 7.65 2.22
C MET A 252 7.82 7.67 1.20
N GLN A 253 8.08 8.80 0.52
CA GLN A 253 9.07 8.88 -0.58
C GLN A 253 10.50 8.52 -0.13
N ALA A 254 10.83 8.72 1.14
CA ALA A 254 12.14 8.36 1.69
C ALA A 254 12.31 6.85 1.94
N SER A 255 11.29 6.03 1.70
CA SER A 255 11.28 4.60 2.02
C SER A 255 10.54 3.70 1.03
N HIS A 256 9.67 4.21 0.16
CA HIS A 256 8.96 3.45 -0.87
C HIS A 256 9.04 4.14 -2.24
N THR A 257 9.08 3.36 -3.33
CA THR A 257 8.98 3.87 -4.70
C THR A 257 7.53 4.09 -5.12
N THR A 258 7.27 5.21 -5.77
CA THR A 258 6.10 5.35 -6.66
C THR A 258 6.18 4.38 -7.86
N PRO A 259 5.06 4.09 -8.56
CA PRO A 259 5.09 3.27 -9.78
C PRO A 259 6.06 3.78 -10.87
N GLU A 260 6.20 5.10 -11.00
CA GLU A 260 7.14 5.74 -11.94
C GLU A 260 8.61 5.52 -11.52
N GLU A 261 8.90 5.66 -10.23
CA GLU A 261 10.23 5.38 -9.66
C GLU A 261 10.59 3.89 -9.73
N ALA A 262 9.60 3.00 -9.59
CA ALA A 262 9.78 1.56 -9.70
C ALA A 262 10.08 1.13 -11.15
N LEU A 263 9.47 1.77 -12.14
CA LEU A 263 9.84 1.63 -13.56
C LEU A 263 11.30 2.04 -13.83
N ARG A 264 11.73 3.16 -13.22
CA ARG A 264 13.12 3.63 -13.31
C ARG A 264 14.09 2.66 -12.61
N ALA A 265 13.74 2.16 -11.44
CA ALA A 265 14.52 1.15 -10.72
C ALA A 265 14.66 -0.15 -11.54
N PHE A 266 13.57 -0.63 -12.16
CA PHE A 266 13.56 -1.79 -13.05
C PHE A 266 14.53 -1.64 -14.23
N ALA A 267 14.58 -0.46 -14.84
CA ALA A 267 15.54 -0.15 -15.91
C ALA A 267 16.98 -0.09 -15.37
N ASP A 268 17.21 0.58 -14.24
CA ASP A 268 18.54 0.75 -13.64
C ASP A 268 19.16 -0.58 -13.17
N VAL A 269 18.36 -1.52 -12.65
CA VAL A 269 18.84 -2.89 -12.33
C VAL A 269 19.04 -3.77 -13.57
N ARG A 270 18.69 -3.29 -14.77
CA ARG A 270 18.75 -4.03 -16.05
C ARG A 270 17.87 -5.29 -16.03
N GLY A 271 16.65 -5.17 -15.51
CA GLY A 271 15.68 -6.25 -15.49
C GLY A 271 15.08 -6.54 -16.87
N GLN A 272 14.92 -7.81 -17.22
CA GLN A 272 14.28 -8.25 -18.47
C GLN A 272 12.76 -8.34 -18.31
N ARG A 273 12.28 -8.96 -17.23
CA ARG A 273 10.86 -8.99 -16.85
C ARG A 273 10.70 -8.46 -15.43
N TRP A 274 9.54 -7.91 -15.12
CA TRP A 274 9.22 -7.33 -13.83
C TRP A 274 7.97 -7.98 -13.22
N ALA A 275 8.05 -8.39 -11.95
CA ALA A 275 6.88 -8.65 -11.11
C ALA A 275 6.67 -7.48 -10.12
N PRO A 276 5.69 -6.60 -10.31
CA PRO A 276 5.37 -5.54 -9.36
C PRO A 276 4.79 -6.12 -8.06
N ILE A 277 5.35 -5.72 -6.91
CA ILE A 277 5.01 -6.24 -5.57
C ILE A 277 4.53 -5.12 -4.64
N HIS A 278 4.22 -5.46 -3.38
CA HIS A 278 3.83 -4.52 -2.31
C HIS A 278 2.50 -3.77 -2.53
N TRP A 279 1.60 -4.32 -3.33
CA TRP A 279 0.30 -3.71 -3.62
C TRP A 279 -0.85 -4.70 -3.42
N GLY A 280 -2.08 -4.18 -3.42
CA GLY A 280 -3.32 -4.94 -3.46
C GLY A 280 -3.54 -5.95 -2.32
N THR A 281 -2.81 -5.81 -1.20
CA THR A 281 -2.78 -6.85 -0.15
C THR A 281 -2.96 -6.33 1.27
N PHE A 282 -2.32 -5.21 1.65
CA PHE A 282 -2.53 -4.55 2.94
C PHE A 282 -2.80 -3.05 2.73
N ASP A 283 -3.63 -2.46 3.59
CA ASP A 283 -3.95 -1.03 3.58
C ASP A 283 -2.92 -0.22 4.40
N LEU A 284 -1.71 -0.07 3.87
CA LEU A 284 -0.56 0.52 4.59
C LEU A 284 -0.51 2.06 4.52
N ALA A 285 -0.96 2.63 3.41
CA ALA A 285 -0.79 4.04 3.06
C ALA A 285 -2.11 4.69 2.61
N GLU A 286 -2.07 5.86 2.01
CA GLU A 286 -3.27 6.64 1.66
C GLU A 286 -3.74 6.50 0.20
N GLU A 287 -2.90 5.99 -0.73
CA GLU A 287 -3.33 5.82 -2.13
C GLU A 287 -4.56 4.89 -2.24
N PRO A 288 -5.41 5.03 -3.27
CA PRO A 288 -6.46 4.06 -3.55
C PRO A 288 -5.84 2.67 -3.77
N LEU A 289 -6.38 1.64 -3.13
CA LEU A 289 -5.78 0.29 -3.12
C LEU A 289 -5.61 -0.33 -4.53
N GLU A 290 -6.40 0.14 -5.50
CA GLU A 290 -6.41 -0.30 -6.91
C GLU A 290 -5.56 0.61 -7.84
N GLU A 291 -5.10 1.78 -7.37
CA GLU A 291 -4.30 2.72 -8.17
C GLU A 291 -2.93 2.15 -8.61
N PRO A 292 -2.11 1.51 -7.76
CA PRO A 292 -0.75 1.12 -8.11
C PRO A 292 -0.57 0.41 -9.47
N PRO A 293 -1.30 -0.68 -9.81
CA PRO A 293 -1.16 -1.35 -11.10
C PRO A 293 -1.72 -0.51 -12.28
N GLN A 294 -2.75 0.30 -12.04
CA GLN A 294 -3.36 1.17 -13.05
C GLN A 294 -2.40 2.29 -13.45
N ARG A 295 -1.82 2.96 -12.45
CA ARG A 295 -0.83 4.02 -12.58
C ARG A 295 0.46 3.52 -13.22
N LEU A 296 0.95 2.35 -12.80
CA LEU A 296 2.03 1.64 -13.48
C LEU A 296 1.71 1.43 -14.97
N ALA A 297 0.55 0.84 -15.29
CA ALA A 297 0.18 0.58 -16.67
C ALA A 297 0.06 1.87 -17.50
N ALA A 298 -0.40 2.97 -16.89
CA ALA A 298 -0.47 4.29 -17.55
C ALA A 298 0.93 4.83 -17.87
N GLU A 299 1.86 4.83 -16.91
CA GLU A 299 3.23 5.32 -17.12
C GLU A 299 4.00 4.45 -18.13
N ALA A 300 3.87 3.13 -18.06
CA ALA A 300 4.52 2.22 -19.00
C ALA A 300 4.06 2.47 -20.45
N ARG A 301 2.77 2.76 -20.67
CA ARG A 301 2.26 3.20 -21.98
C ARG A 301 2.81 4.58 -22.38
N ARG A 302 2.85 5.55 -21.46
CA ARG A 302 3.39 6.91 -21.71
C ARG A 302 4.84 6.86 -22.18
N LEU A 303 5.65 5.97 -21.59
CA LEU A 303 7.04 5.71 -21.95
C LEU A 303 7.22 4.74 -23.12
N ARG A 304 6.12 4.24 -23.73
CA ARG A 304 6.10 3.26 -24.83
C ARG A 304 6.92 1.99 -24.54
N LEU A 305 6.88 1.54 -23.29
CA LEU A 305 7.54 0.31 -22.87
C LEU A 305 6.73 -0.91 -23.30
N ASP A 306 7.45 -2.00 -23.57
CA ASP A 306 6.85 -3.30 -23.84
C ASP A 306 6.16 -3.85 -22.58
N LEU A 307 4.82 -3.89 -22.61
CA LEU A 307 3.98 -4.36 -21.51
C LEU A 307 4.12 -5.88 -21.29
N ASP A 308 4.58 -6.67 -22.27
CA ASP A 308 4.82 -8.10 -22.08
C ASP A 308 5.96 -8.39 -21.08
N ARG A 309 6.80 -7.38 -20.80
CA ARG A 309 7.83 -7.42 -19.75
C ARG A 309 7.29 -7.11 -18.36
N ILE A 310 6.07 -6.59 -18.21
CA ILE A 310 5.50 -6.15 -16.93
C ILE A 310 4.42 -7.13 -16.49
N TRP A 311 4.77 -8.03 -15.57
CA TRP A 311 3.91 -9.10 -15.10
C TRP A 311 3.16 -8.67 -13.84
N ILE A 312 2.10 -7.88 -14.02
CA ILE A 312 1.15 -7.58 -12.94
C ILE A 312 0.35 -8.85 -12.64
N LEU A 313 0.80 -9.64 -11.67
CA LEU A 313 0.22 -10.95 -11.35
C LEU A 313 -1.13 -10.82 -10.63
N LYS A 314 -2.00 -11.81 -10.81
CA LYS A 314 -3.32 -11.94 -10.16
C LYS A 314 -3.21 -12.51 -8.74
N GLY A 315 -4.15 -12.15 -7.86
CA GLY A 315 -4.31 -12.77 -6.54
C GLY A 315 -5.11 -14.09 -6.60
N GLN A 316 -5.32 -14.76 -5.46
CA GLN A 316 -6.10 -16.01 -5.41
C GLN A 316 -7.59 -15.79 -5.66
N GLY A 317 -8.23 -16.67 -6.44
CA GLY A 317 -9.69 -16.80 -6.44
C GLY A 317 -10.22 -17.82 -7.45
N GLY A 318 -11.55 -17.87 -7.60
CA GLY A 318 -12.29 -18.90 -8.37
C GLY A 318 -12.20 -18.82 -9.89
N GLY A 319 -11.07 -18.39 -10.45
CA GLY A 319 -10.82 -18.37 -11.89
C GLY A 319 -10.22 -19.68 -12.41
N ALA A 320 -10.11 -19.83 -13.73
CA ALA A 320 -9.34 -20.92 -14.33
C ALA A 320 -7.86 -20.89 -13.84
N PRO A 321 -7.24 -22.06 -13.61
CA PRO A 321 -5.84 -22.11 -13.20
C PRO A 321 -4.92 -21.56 -14.28
N CYS A 322 -3.83 -20.92 -13.86
CA CYS A 322 -2.81 -20.36 -14.73
C CYS A 322 -1.42 -20.53 -14.12
N SER A 323 -0.37 -20.39 -14.94
CA SER A 323 1.01 -20.34 -14.46
C SER A 323 1.84 -19.34 -15.27
N THR A 324 2.87 -18.75 -14.64
CA THR A 324 3.77 -17.80 -15.30
C THR A 324 5.18 -18.38 -15.33
N ARG A 325 5.68 -18.69 -16.54
CA ARG A 325 6.96 -19.36 -16.78
C ARG A 325 8.02 -18.40 -17.31
N LEU A 326 9.23 -18.44 -16.74
CA LEU A 326 10.40 -17.74 -17.24
C LEU A 326 11.09 -18.59 -18.33
N LEU A 327 10.63 -18.46 -19.58
CA LEU A 327 11.20 -19.20 -20.71
C LEU A 327 12.71 -18.95 -20.90
N ARG A 328 13.41 -19.99 -21.39
CA ARG A 328 14.81 -19.91 -21.85
C ARG A 328 14.90 -19.08 -23.14
N PRO A 329 15.99 -18.33 -23.38
CA PRO A 329 16.25 -17.74 -24.69
C PRO A 329 16.29 -18.86 -25.76
N GLY A 330 15.58 -18.67 -26.87
CA GLY A 330 15.54 -19.64 -27.98
C GLY A 330 14.50 -20.77 -27.86
N ALA A 331 13.81 -20.93 -26.73
CA ALA A 331 12.75 -21.94 -26.59
C ALA A 331 11.38 -21.42 -27.07
N MET A 332 11.13 -21.51 -28.38
CA MET A 332 9.79 -21.38 -28.97
C MET A 332 9.03 -22.71 -28.86
N GLU A 333 8.44 -22.99 -27.70
CA GLU A 333 7.38 -24.01 -27.61
C GLU A 333 6.01 -23.34 -27.73
N ALA A 334 5.28 -23.68 -28.79
CA ALA A 334 3.91 -23.28 -29.04
C ALA A 334 2.94 -24.10 -28.16
N LEU A 335 2.98 -23.85 -26.84
CA LEU A 335 1.99 -24.36 -25.90
C LEU A 335 1.21 -23.19 -25.28
N SER A 336 -0.10 -23.19 -25.53
CA SER A 336 -1.06 -22.17 -25.10
C SER A 336 -1.30 -22.19 -23.58
N LEU A 337 -0.29 -21.80 -22.81
CA LEU A 337 -0.40 -21.58 -21.37
C LEU A 337 -0.81 -20.12 -21.11
N ARG A 338 -1.97 -19.93 -20.47
CA ARG A 338 -2.47 -18.60 -20.11
C ARG A 338 -1.56 -17.99 -19.04
N ARG A 339 -0.93 -16.84 -19.34
CA ARG A 339 -0.16 -16.08 -18.32
C ARG A 339 -1.10 -15.61 -17.21
N CYS A 340 -0.63 -15.61 -15.96
CA CYS A 340 -1.41 -15.09 -14.80
C CYS A 340 -1.43 -13.55 -14.70
N THR A 341 -1.17 -12.83 -15.79
CA THR A 341 -1.15 -11.37 -15.79
C THR A 341 -2.57 -10.79 -15.81
N ALA A 342 -2.80 -9.79 -14.97
CA ALA A 342 -4.02 -9.01 -14.95
C ALA A 342 -4.02 -7.98 -16.08
N ASP A 343 -5.14 -7.87 -16.79
CA ASP A 343 -5.31 -6.87 -17.84
C ASP A 343 -5.84 -5.55 -17.24
N TYR A 344 -4.91 -4.66 -16.92
CA TYR A 344 -5.20 -3.25 -16.56
C TYR A 344 -5.12 -2.33 -17.80
N THR A 345 -5.13 -2.89 -19.01
CA THR A 345 -4.88 -2.12 -20.25
C THR A 345 -6.09 -1.38 -20.80
N GLY A 346 -7.30 -1.59 -20.23
CA GLY A 346 -8.48 -0.76 -20.52
C GLY A 346 -8.92 -0.83 -21.98
N ARG A 347 -9.05 -2.05 -22.52
CA ARG A 347 -9.41 -2.26 -23.92
C ARG A 347 -10.90 -2.00 -24.17
N ALA A 348 -11.25 -0.76 -24.48
CA ALA A 348 -12.51 -0.46 -25.16
C ALA A 348 -12.48 -1.12 -26.56
N GLY A 349 -13.50 -1.91 -26.89
CA GLY A 349 -13.63 -2.54 -28.21
C GLY A 349 -13.58 -4.08 -28.19
N GLY A 350 -14.72 -4.68 -27.88
CA GLY A 350 -15.07 -6.03 -28.32
C GLY A 350 -16.48 -5.97 -28.91
N THR A 351 -16.60 -6.01 -30.24
CA THR A 351 -17.90 -6.07 -30.92
C THR A 351 -18.58 -7.39 -30.59
N ALA A 352 -19.52 -7.35 -29.65
CA ALA A 352 -20.37 -8.50 -29.36
C ALA A 352 -21.34 -8.70 -30.53
N THR A 353 -21.06 -9.70 -31.36
CA THR A 353 -22.01 -10.18 -32.37
C THR A 353 -23.26 -10.68 -31.65
N LEU A 354 -24.38 -9.96 -31.81
CA LEU A 354 -25.67 -10.33 -31.25
C LEU A 354 -26.10 -11.72 -31.76
N PRO A 355 -26.42 -12.69 -30.88
CA PRO A 355 -27.14 -13.88 -31.28
C PRO A 355 -28.54 -13.49 -31.77
N ALA A 356 -28.97 -14.07 -32.90
CA ALA A 356 -30.33 -13.88 -33.39
C ALA A 356 -31.34 -14.50 -32.41
N LEU A 357 -32.12 -13.65 -31.73
CA LEU A 357 -33.25 -14.10 -30.92
C LEU A 357 -34.47 -14.28 -31.83
N THR A 358 -34.89 -15.54 -31.99
CA THR A 358 -36.15 -15.92 -32.63
C THR A 358 -37.35 -15.34 -31.88
N ALA A 359 -38.29 -14.75 -32.61
CA ALA A 359 -39.44 -14.08 -32.03
C ALA A 359 -40.48 -15.04 -31.44
N SER A 360 -40.96 -14.72 -30.24
CA SER A 360 -42.29 -15.11 -29.77
C SER A 360 -42.87 -13.98 -28.90
N ALA A 361 -43.91 -13.31 -29.42
CA ALA A 361 -44.75 -12.42 -28.62
C ALA A 361 -45.75 -13.25 -27.79
N PRO A 362 -46.36 -12.68 -26.74
CA PRO A 362 -47.60 -11.95 -27.00
C PRO A 362 -47.77 -10.61 -26.26
N ALA A 363 -48.81 -9.90 -26.71
CA ALA A 363 -49.21 -8.55 -26.38
C ALA A 363 -49.43 -8.19 -24.89
N GLY A 364 -49.27 -6.90 -24.59
CA GLY A 364 -49.69 -6.25 -23.35
C GLY A 364 -49.58 -4.72 -23.47
N VAL A 365 -50.69 -4.06 -23.85
CA VAL A 365 -50.75 -2.61 -24.11
C VAL A 365 -50.88 -1.82 -22.80
N GLY A 366 -50.17 -0.68 -22.68
CA GLY A 366 -50.37 0.26 -21.56
C GLY A 366 -49.39 1.43 -21.54
N THR A 367 -49.75 2.55 -22.18
CA THR A 367 -49.05 3.85 -22.09
C THR A 367 -49.75 4.81 -21.12
N CYS A 368 -49.12 5.98 -20.89
CA CYS A 368 -49.58 7.15 -20.11
C CYS A 368 -49.33 7.07 -18.58
N SER A 369 -49.10 8.18 -17.87
CA SER A 369 -48.62 9.54 -18.24
C SER A 369 -48.28 10.32 -16.95
N VAL A 370 -47.61 11.47 -17.08
CA VAL A 370 -47.31 12.40 -15.98
C VAL A 370 -48.59 12.96 -15.35
N GLY A 371 -48.62 13.13 -14.03
CA GLY A 371 -49.68 13.83 -13.31
C GLY A 371 -49.17 14.44 -11.99
N ALA A 372 -49.44 15.73 -11.77
CA ALA A 372 -49.03 16.47 -10.58
C ALA A 372 -50.18 17.36 -10.07
N SER A 373 -50.53 17.27 -8.77
CA SER A 373 -51.30 18.28 -7.99
C SER A 373 -51.71 17.73 -6.62
N GLY A 374 -51.79 18.56 -5.56
CA GLY A 374 -52.66 18.28 -4.40
C GLY A 374 -52.25 18.85 -3.03
N LEU A 375 -53.14 19.64 -2.39
CA LEU A 375 -52.95 20.39 -1.13
C LEU A 375 -54.24 20.37 -0.27
N ALA A 376 -54.25 20.47 1.08
CA ALA A 376 -53.12 20.49 2.02
C ALA A 376 -53.37 19.82 3.42
N PRO A 377 -54.25 20.31 4.33
CA PRO A 377 -53.83 20.32 5.75
C PRO A 377 -54.80 19.72 6.80
N GLY A 378 -54.30 19.40 8.01
CA GLY A 378 -55.17 19.18 9.17
C GLY A 378 -54.54 18.64 10.48
N ALA A 379 -54.38 19.52 11.48
CA ALA A 379 -54.42 19.31 12.94
C ALA A 379 -53.35 18.46 13.71
N SER A 380 -53.06 18.93 14.93
CA SER A 380 -52.19 18.38 15.99
C SER A 380 -53.06 18.13 17.27
N PRO A 381 -52.56 17.87 18.52
CA PRO A 381 -51.17 17.77 19.04
C PRO A 381 -50.92 16.63 20.07
N VAL A 382 -49.70 16.54 20.64
CA VAL A 382 -49.45 16.42 22.10
C VAL A 382 -47.96 16.65 22.46
N SER A 383 -47.78 17.36 23.58
CA SER A 383 -46.59 17.71 24.38
C SER A 383 -45.33 16.82 24.33
N GLN A 384 -44.14 17.45 24.27
CA GLN A 384 -43.18 17.49 25.41
C GLN A 384 -42.14 18.63 25.29
N ARG A 385 -41.61 19.10 26.43
CA ARG A 385 -40.67 20.25 26.54
C ARG A 385 -39.20 19.80 26.41
N THR A 386 -38.42 20.49 25.58
CA THR A 386 -36.95 20.61 25.69
C THR A 386 -36.47 22.03 25.36
N GLN A 387 -35.24 22.37 25.75
CA GLN A 387 -34.67 23.73 25.76
C GLN A 387 -34.27 24.24 24.35
N PRO A 388 -34.07 25.56 24.15
CA PRO A 388 -33.98 26.13 22.80
C PRO A 388 -32.64 25.87 22.11
N GLU A 389 -32.68 25.11 21.02
CA GLU A 389 -31.59 25.03 20.05
C GLU A 389 -31.32 26.40 19.39
N ARG A 390 -30.05 26.81 19.34
CA ARG A 390 -29.63 27.94 18.52
C ARG A 390 -29.67 27.55 17.04
N LYS A 391 -30.77 27.90 16.35
CA LYS A 391 -30.88 27.75 14.89
C LYS A 391 -29.83 28.62 14.17
N PHE A 392 -28.84 27.98 13.56
CA PHE A 392 -27.97 28.63 12.58
C PHE A 392 -28.74 28.90 11.28
N ARG A 393 -28.69 30.14 10.76
CA ARG A 393 -29.19 30.46 9.42
C ARG A 393 -28.08 30.27 8.41
N CYS A 394 -28.23 29.32 7.48
CA CYS A 394 -27.40 29.28 6.27
C CYS A 394 -27.83 30.41 5.33
N GLY A 395 -26.90 31.29 4.97
CA GLY A 395 -27.12 32.45 4.11
C GLY A 395 -26.50 32.28 2.73
N SER A 396 -27.10 31.49 1.85
CA SER A 396 -26.93 31.59 0.39
C SER A 396 -27.97 30.72 -0.33
N ALA A 397 -28.51 31.20 -1.45
CA ALA A 397 -29.81 30.75 -1.98
C ALA A 397 -29.82 29.41 -2.75
N ASN A 398 -28.73 28.64 -2.75
CA ASN A 398 -28.61 27.40 -3.55
C ASN A 398 -28.23 26.13 -2.76
N LEU A 399 -28.09 26.19 -1.43
CA LEU A 399 -27.73 25.02 -0.61
C LEU A 399 -28.96 24.37 0.05
N GLN A 400 -29.53 23.33 -0.58
CA GLN A 400 -30.49 22.43 0.07
C GLN A 400 -29.75 21.35 0.88
N ALA A 401 -29.50 21.62 2.16
CA ALA A 401 -28.99 20.60 3.09
C ALA A 401 -30.05 19.49 3.30
N ARG A 402 -29.70 18.22 3.02
CA ARG A 402 -30.62 17.09 3.17
C ARG A 402 -30.69 16.48 4.58
N SER A 403 -29.71 16.75 5.44
CA SER A 403 -29.81 16.53 6.90
C SER A 403 -28.66 17.22 7.64
N CYS A 404 -28.97 17.83 8.79
CA CYS A 404 -27.96 18.18 9.80
C CYS A 404 -28.16 17.26 11.00
N THR A 405 -27.15 16.46 11.34
CA THR A 405 -27.16 15.59 12.53
C THR A 405 -25.98 15.91 13.43
N SER A 406 -26.25 16.51 14.60
CA SER A 406 -25.25 16.69 15.65
C SER A 406 -25.14 15.43 16.51
N GLY A 407 -23.96 14.82 16.58
CA GLY A 407 -23.66 13.73 17.50
C GLY A 407 -22.68 14.17 18.59
N ASP A 408 -23.12 14.21 19.85
CA ASP A 408 -22.24 14.48 21.00
C ASP A 408 -21.41 13.23 21.36
N VAL A 409 -20.09 13.29 21.19
CA VAL A 409 -19.14 12.23 21.60
C VAL A 409 -18.39 12.68 22.86
N THR A 410 -19.10 12.75 23.97
CA THR A 410 -18.59 13.33 25.23
C THR A 410 -17.73 12.33 26.03
N ARG A 411 -16.50 12.04 25.58
CA ARG A 411 -15.45 11.43 26.45
C ARG A 411 -13.99 11.63 26.02
N LEU A 412 -13.68 12.80 25.45
CA LEU A 412 -12.37 13.48 25.44
C LEU A 412 -12.67 14.95 25.15
N ARG A 413 -11.84 15.91 25.58
CA ARG A 413 -12.12 17.37 25.39
C ARG A 413 -11.82 17.86 23.95
N LEU A 414 -12.40 17.19 22.95
CA LEU A 414 -12.52 17.67 21.58
C LEU A 414 -14.01 17.67 21.20
N CYS A 415 -14.65 18.83 21.19
CA CYS A 415 -15.94 19.01 20.51
C CYS A 415 -15.68 19.06 19.01
N VAL A 416 -15.71 17.90 18.33
CA VAL A 416 -15.67 17.85 16.86
C VAL A 416 -17.09 18.14 16.36
N LEU A 417 -17.31 19.36 15.87
CA LEU A 417 -18.48 19.65 15.05
C LEU A 417 -18.16 19.16 13.63
N ALA A 418 -18.86 18.11 13.19
CA ALA A 418 -18.79 17.60 11.84
C ALA A 418 -20.02 18.08 11.05
N VAL A 419 -19.80 18.90 10.01
CA VAL A 419 -20.87 19.32 9.09
C VAL A 419 -20.73 18.55 7.78
N THR A 420 -21.76 17.81 7.39
CA THR A 420 -21.82 17.06 6.14
C THR A 420 -22.51 17.89 5.06
N LEU A 421 -21.81 18.17 3.97
CA LEU A 421 -22.32 18.94 2.83
C LEU A 421 -22.19 18.13 1.54
N SER A 422 -23.12 18.31 0.61
CA SER A 422 -23.00 17.83 -0.76
C SER A 422 -22.74 19.03 -1.68
N MET A 423 -21.67 18.96 -2.47
CA MET A 423 -21.26 20.02 -3.41
C MET A 423 -20.64 19.40 -4.65
N SER A 424 -20.58 20.13 -5.77
CA SER A 424 -19.95 19.64 -6.99
C SER A 424 -18.45 19.44 -6.83
N LEU A 425 -17.83 18.65 -7.71
CA LEU A 425 -16.37 18.44 -7.71
C LEU A 425 -15.60 19.77 -7.90
N ALA A 426 -16.13 20.71 -8.69
CA ALA A 426 -15.52 22.02 -8.89
C ALA A 426 -15.58 22.87 -7.60
N GLU A 427 -16.72 22.90 -6.91
CA GLU A 427 -16.85 23.58 -5.61
C GLU A 427 -15.98 22.94 -4.53
N PHE A 428 -15.82 21.61 -4.55
CA PHE A 428 -14.91 20.94 -3.61
C PHE A 428 -13.44 21.35 -3.83
N ILE A 429 -12.98 21.42 -5.08
CA ILE A 429 -11.62 21.88 -5.42
C ILE A 429 -11.42 23.33 -4.99
N GLU A 430 -12.41 24.19 -5.18
CA GLU A 430 -12.39 25.59 -4.72
C GLU A 430 -12.28 25.67 -3.18
N VAL A 431 -13.12 24.91 -2.46
CA VAL A 431 -13.15 24.89 -0.99
C VAL A 431 -11.85 24.34 -0.38
N GLN A 432 -11.19 23.38 -1.02
CA GLN A 432 -9.87 22.86 -0.59
C GLN A 432 -8.75 23.90 -0.68
N GLN A 433 -8.91 24.98 -1.45
CA GLN A 433 -7.90 26.03 -1.62
C GLN A 433 -8.10 27.23 -0.69
N LEU A 434 -9.20 27.28 0.07
CA LEU A 434 -9.53 28.39 0.96
C LEU A 434 -8.69 28.37 2.24
N ALA A 435 -8.29 29.55 2.72
CA ALA A 435 -7.65 29.67 4.02
C ALA A 435 -8.67 29.39 5.16
N PRO A 436 -8.21 28.98 6.37
CA PRO A 436 -9.11 28.73 7.50
C PRO A 436 -10.03 29.90 7.89
N GLY A 437 -9.64 31.14 7.59
CA GLY A 437 -10.48 32.33 7.76
C GLY A 437 -11.66 32.36 6.81
N ASP A 438 -11.42 32.06 5.53
CA ASP A 438 -12.43 32.07 4.48
C ASP A 438 -13.37 30.86 4.61
N LEU A 439 -12.85 29.71 5.04
CA LEU A 439 -13.66 28.55 5.44
C LEU A 439 -14.62 28.89 6.59
N ARG A 440 -14.14 29.57 7.64
CA ARG A 440 -15.03 30.02 8.74
C ARG A 440 -16.12 30.97 8.24
N SER A 441 -15.77 31.90 7.35
CA SER A 441 -16.72 32.86 6.77
C SER A 441 -17.77 32.17 5.89
N ARG A 442 -17.33 31.34 4.92
CA ARG A 442 -18.18 30.63 3.95
C ARG A 442 -19.18 29.67 4.59
N PHE A 443 -18.82 29.06 5.71
CA PHE A 443 -19.66 28.06 6.41
C PHE A 443 -20.21 28.53 7.77
N GLY A 444 -20.05 29.82 8.13
CA GLY A 444 -20.60 30.39 9.36
C GLY A 444 -20.05 29.80 10.67
N LEU A 445 -18.82 29.32 10.66
CA LEU A 445 -18.20 28.61 11.78
C LEU A 445 -17.69 29.57 12.86
N ALA A 446 -17.64 29.09 14.11
CA ALA A 446 -17.18 29.90 15.24
C ALA A 446 -15.72 30.39 15.08
N PRO A 447 -15.35 31.59 15.56
CA PRO A 447 -13.98 32.10 15.47
C PRO A 447 -12.91 31.23 16.15
N SER A 448 -13.31 30.38 17.10
CA SER A 448 -12.46 29.41 17.80
C SER A 448 -12.27 28.07 17.07
N CYS A 449 -13.04 27.83 16.00
CA CYS A 449 -12.90 26.65 15.15
C CYS A 449 -11.68 26.80 14.21
N ASP A 450 -10.81 25.80 14.20
CA ASP A 450 -9.84 25.59 13.15
C ASP A 450 -10.39 24.50 12.20
N PRO A 451 -10.97 24.87 11.03
CA PRO A 451 -11.64 23.94 10.15
C PRO A 451 -10.66 23.13 9.28
N SER A 452 -10.89 21.83 9.16
CA SER A 452 -10.30 20.98 8.12
C SER A 452 -11.38 20.30 7.29
N VAL A 453 -11.14 20.18 5.98
CA VAL A 453 -12.14 19.72 5.00
C VAL A 453 -11.72 18.35 4.43
N THR A 454 -12.57 17.34 4.59
CA THR A 454 -12.30 15.95 4.18
C THR A 454 -13.40 15.45 3.24
N ALA A 455 -13.03 14.86 2.10
CA ALA A 455 -14.01 14.18 1.23
C ALA A 455 -14.39 12.80 1.79
N SER A 456 -15.69 12.53 1.81
CA SER A 456 -16.26 11.21 2.08
C SER A 456 -16.86 10.67 0.79
N THR A 457 -16.19 9.66 0.22
CA THR A 457 -16.50 8.99 -1.05
C THR A 457 -16.34 9.82 -2.33
N THR A 458 -15.91 9.15 -3.40
CA THR A 458 -15.92 9.63 -4.78
C THR A 458 -16.48 8.51 -5.65
N ASP A 459 -17.81 8.45 -5.75
CA ASP A 459 -18.47 7.62 -6.77
C ASP A 459 -18.30 8.32 -8.12
N SER A 460 -17.62 7.66 -9.07
CA SER A 460 -17.34 8.22 -10.40
C SER A 460 -18.57 8.41 -11.28
N THR A 461 -19.76 7.99 -10.81
CA THR A 461 -21.05 8.18 -11.48
C THR A 461 -21.86 9.36 -10.94
N ILE A 462 -21.40 10.04 -9.87
CA ILE A 462 -22.15 11.11 -9.20
C ILE A 462 -21.40 12.44 -9.29
N THR A 463 -22.08 13.49 -9.78
CA THR A 463 -21.52 14.84 -9.95
C THR A 463 -21.35 15.64 -8.66
N SER A 464 -21.52 15.01 -7.48
CA SER A 464 -21.41 15.63 -6.17
C SER A 464 -20.53 14.82 -5.20
N VAL A 465 -19.67 15.53 -4.49
CA VAL A 465 -18.80 15.02 -3.43
C VAL A 465 -19.50 15.26 -2.09
N THR A 466 -19.47 14.28 -1.19
CA THR A 466 -19.87 14.49 0.20
C THR A 466 -18.65 14.95 1.00
N VAL A 467 -18.80 16.03 1.77
CA VAL A 467 -17.68 16.72 2.42
C VAL A 467 -17.98 16.85 3.91
N ALA A 468 -17.03 16.42 4.73
CA ALA A 468 -17.02 16.67 6.17
C ALA A 468 -16.13 17.87 6.47
N ILE A 469 -16.63 18.82 7.26
CA ILE A 469 -15.84 19.90 7.84
C ILE A 469 -15.69 19.64 9.33
N ASP A 470 -14.46 19.41 9.79
CA ASP A 470 -14.12 19.14 11.19
C ASP A 470 -13.60 20.40 11.86
N CYS A 471 -14.27 20.86 12.93
CA CYS A 471 -13.76 21.93 13.78
C CYS A 471 -12.84 21.39 14.88
N ARG A 472 -11.55 21.79 14.87
CA ARG A 472 -10.63 21.59 16.00
C ARG A 472 -10.59 22.83 16.90
N ALA A 473 -10.44 22.61 18.21
CA ALA A 473 -10.22 23.69 19.16
C ALA A 473 -8.79 24.22 19.03
N LYS A 474 -8.65 25.52 18.72
CA LYS A 474 -7.34 26.17 18.62
C LYS A 474 -6.61 26.13 19.99
N PRO A 475 -5.36 25.64 20.08
CA PRO A 475 -4.59 25.74 21.32
C PRO A 475 -4.36 27.22 21.68
N PRO A 476 -4.27 27.57 22.98
CA PRO A 476 -3.99 28.94 23.39
C PRO A 476 -2.65 29.39 22.82
N SER A 477 -2.64 30.55 22.16
CA SER A 477 -1.44 31.14 21.59
C SER A 477 -0.50 31.60 22.70
N GLU A 478 0.76 31.17 22.66
CA GLU A 478 1.81 31.74 23.49
C GLU A 478 1.99 33.23 23.13
N THR A 479 1.73 34.11 24.10
CA THR A 479 2.03 35.53 23.99
C THR A 479 3.56 35.71 24.02
N PRO A 480 4.18 36.47 23.11
CA PRO A 480 5.61 36.77 23.20
C PRO A 480 5.90 37.52 24.50
N PRO A 481 7.05 37.28 25.18
CA PRO A 481 7.40 38.02 26.39
C PRO A 481 7.61 39.51 26.05
N ALA A 482 7.00 40.37 26.85
CA ALA A 482 7.09 41.81 26.67
C ALA A 482 8.52 42.30 26.91
N THR A 483 9.16 42.85 25.87
CA THR A 483 10.43 43.56 25.98
C THR A 483 10.19 44.93 26.63
N GLY A 484 10.58 45.10 27.90
CA GLY A 484 10.44 46.38 28.59
C GLY A 484 11.05 46.40 29.99
N LEU A 485 12.33 46.76 30.09
CA LEU A 485 12.95 47.28 31.32
C LEU A 485 13.63 48.63 31.00
N PRO A 486 13.34 49.71 31.74
CA PRO A 486 13.89 51.02 31.45
C PRO A 486 15.24 51.27 32.13
N GLY A 487 16.21 51.76 31.34
CA GLY A 487 17.24 52.73 31.70
C GLY A 487 18.02 52.59 33.02
N GLY A 488 19.17 51.92 32.97
CA GLY A 488 20.30 52.21 33.87
C GLY A 488 21.21 53.31 33.29
N ARG A 489 21.46 54.39 34.03
CA ARG A 489 22.41 55.47 33.65
C ARG A 489 23.87 55.07 33.90
N PRO A 490 24.85 55.74 33.26
CA PRO A 490 26.27 55.42 33.41
C PRO A 490 26.90 55.93 34.73
N ARG A 491 28.06 55.33 35.01
CA ARG A 491 29.13 55.54 36.02
C ARG A 491 29.41 56.99 36.50
N PRO A 492 30.02 57.19 37.68
CA PRO A 492 31.37 56.68 38.03
C PRO A 492 31.47 55.21 38.48
#